data_AF-A0A2M8QWK8-F1
#
_entry.id   AF-A0A2M8QWK8-F1
#
_cell.length_a   1.000
_cell.length_b   1.000
_cell.length_c   1.000
_cell.angle_alpha   90.00
_cell.angle_beta   90.00
_cell.angle_gamma   90.00
#
_symmetry.space_group_name_H-M   'P 1'
#
loop_
_entity.id
_entity.type
_entity.pdbx_description
1 polymer ?
#
loop_
_entity_poly.entity_id
_entity_poly.type
_entity_poly.pdbx_seq_one_letter_code
_entity_poly.pdbx_strand_id
1 'polypeptide(L)'
;EFTTPIWDYLAGLVDDQRVADGKARMAEHADLLRKVAARYQVDPATGVAVWGVESDYGRITGKRPLLVSLSTLSCYGRRQSFFQGEFIATLKLLQQGDIRDSGITGSWAGAFGQTQFMPSTYARIAEDFDGDGH
;
A
#
# COMPACT_ATOMS: atom_id res chain seq x y z
N GLU A 1 3.87 15.91 -23.08
CA GLU A 1 3.35 14.78 -22.29
C GLU A 1 3.68 13.52 -23.08
N PHE A 2 4.40 12.57 -22.49
CA PHE A 2 4.73 11.31 -23.16
C PHE A 2 3.66 10.29 -22.82
N THR A 3 3.03 9.69 -23.83
CA THR A 3 2.04 8.63 -23.64
C THR A 3 2.70 7.28 -23.81
N THR A 4 2.67 6.46 -22.76
CA THR A 4 3.12 5.06 -22.83
C THR A 4 2.01 4.22 -23.48
N PRO A 5 2.30 3.48 -24.57
CA PRO A 5 1.36 2.50 -25.11
C PRO A 5 0.92 1.51 -24.04
N ILE A 6 -0.35 1.07 -24.09
CA ILE A 6 -0.90 0.16 -23.09
C ILE A 6 -0.08 -1.14 -22.95
N TRP A 7 0.48 -1.63 -24.05
CA TRP A 7 1.32 -2.84 -24.05
C TRP A 7 2.61 -2.65 -23.25
N ASP A 8 3.25 -1.49 -23.36
CA ASP A 8 4.47 -1.16 -22.62
C ASP A 8 4.18 -0.94 -21.13
N TYR A 9 3.02 -0.35 -20.82
CA TYR A 9 2.56 -0.19 -19.44
C TYR A 9 2.28 -1.54 -18.78
N LEU A 10 1.56 -2.43 -19.46
CA LEU A 10 1.25 -3.77 -18.98
C LEU A 10 2.52 -4.62 -18.83
N ALA A 11 3.46 -4.56 -19.78
CA ALA A 11 4.70 -5.31 -19.71
C ALA A 11 5.57 -4.95 -18.49
N GLY A 12 5.56 -3.68 -18.06
CA GLY A 12 6.25 -3.26 -16.82
C GLY A 12 5.51 -3.63 -15.53
N LEU A 13 4.19 -3.84 -15.61
CA LEU A 13 3.33 -4.12 -14.46
C LEU A 13 3.05 -5.61 -14.24
N VAL A 14 3.10 -6.42 -15.30
CA VAL A 14 2.80 -7.85 -15.23
C VAL A 14 3.79 -8.57 -16.13
N ASP A 15 4.92 -8.96 -15.55
CA ASP A 15 5.90 -9.85 -16.19
C ASP A 15 5.74 -11.29 -15.66
N ASP A 16 6.40 -12.23 -16.35
CA ASP A 16 6.35 -13.66 -16.00
C ASP A 16 6.85 -13.93 -14.58
N GLN A 17 7.82 -13.13 -14.11
CA GLN A 17 8.36 -13.24 -12.76
C GLN A 17 7.30 -12.86 -11.72
N ARG A 18 6.61 -11.74 -11.88
CA ARG A 18 5.54 -11.29 -10.97
C ARG A 18 4.38 -12.27 -10.96
N VAL A 19 4.06 -12.90 -12.10
CA VAL A 19 3.05 -13.98 -12.16
C VAL A 19 3.51 -15.21 -11.39
N ALA A 20 4.75 -15.63 -11.55
CA ALA A 20 5.32 -16.77 -10.80
C ALA A 20 5.34 -16.49 -9.29
N ASP A 21 5.78 -15.30 -8.88
CA ASP A 21 5.78 -14.85 -7.51
C ASP A 21 4.37 -14.80 -6.93
N GLY A 22 3.39 -14.30 -7.68
CA GLY A 22 1.99 -14.27 -7.26
C GLY A 22 1.42 -15.65 -6.98
N LYS A 23 1.72 -16.63 -7.85
CA LYS A 23 1.35 -18.04 -7.62
C LYS A 23 2.01 -18.59 -6.35
N ALA A 24 3.28 -18.27 -6.11
CA ALA A 24 3.98 -18.68 -4.90
C ALA A 24 3.34 -18.06 -3.64
N ARG A 25 3.00 -16.76 -3.66
CA ARG A 25 2.32 -16.08 -2.55
C ARG A 25 0.92 -16.62 -2.29
N MET A 26 0.18 -16.97 -3.34
CA MET A 26 -1.12 -17.65 -3.19
C MET A 26 -0.99 -18.99 -2.47
N ALA A 27 0.04 -19.77 -2.80
CA ALA A 27 0.30 -21.05 -2.14
C ALA A 27 0.75 -20.87 -0.69
N GLU A 28 1.68 -19.93 -0.43
CA GLU A 28 2.22 -19.62 0.89
C GLU A 28 1.13 -19.14 1.87
N HIS A 29 0.23 -18.26 1.40
CA HIS A 29 -0.81 -17.65 2.23
C HIS A 29 -2.20 -18.25 2.00
N ALA A 30 -2.30 -19.49 1.50
CA ALA A 30 -3.56 -20.10 1.08
C ALA A 30 -4.65 -20.10 2.17
N ASP A 31 -4.29 -20.40 3.42
CA ASP A 31 -5.22 -20.38 4.55
C ASP A 31 -5.72 -18.97 4.87
N LEU A 32 -4.81 -17.99 4.91
CA LEU A 32 -5.14 -16.58 5.15
C LEU A 32 -6.07 -16.06 4.06
N LEU A 33 -5.68 -16.26 2.79
CA LEU A 33 -6.46 -15.82 1.63
C LEU A 33 -7.86 -16.43 1.60
N ARG A 34 -8.02 -17.70 2.02
CA ARG A 34 -9.34 -18.33 2.14
C ARG A 34 -10.22 -17.64 3.17
N LYS A 35 -9.65 -17.28 4.33
CA LYS A 35 -10.38 -16.55 5.39
C LYS A 35 -10.78 -15.14 4.92
N VAL A 36 -9.84 -14.42 4.29
CA VAL A 36 -10.07 -13.09 3.72
C VAL A 36 -11.18 -13.15 2.65
N ALA A 37 -11.09 -14.10 1.71
CA ALA A 37 -12.09 -14.28 0.67
C ALA A 37 -13.47 -14.63 1.23
N ALA A 38 -13.56 -15.50 2.23
CA ALA A 38 -14.83 -15.84 2.87
C ALA A 38 -15.44 -14.64 3.61
N ARG A 39 -14.62 -13.79 4.25
CA ARG A 39 -15.09 -12.61 4.99
C ARG A 39 -15.54 -11.48 4.07
N TYR A 40 -14.70 -11.11 3.09
CA TYR A 40 -14.93 -9.93 2.26
C TYR A 40 -15.55 -10.23 0.90
N GLN A 41 -15.71 -11.51 0.54
CA GLN A 41 -16.26 -11.93 -0.75
C GLN A 41 -15.44 -11.40 -1.94
N VAL A 42 -14.12 -11.36 -1.78
CA VAL A 42 -13.16 -10.95 -2.82
C VAL A 42 -12.38 -12.18 -3.28
N ASP A 43 -12.20 -12.31 -4.59
CA ASP A 43 -11.39 -13.36 -5.18
C ASP A 43 -9.92 -13.27 -4.69
N PRO A 44 -9.33 -14.37 -4.15
CA PRO A 44 -7.94 -14.38 -3.67
C PRO A 44 -6.91 -13.89 -4.68
N ALA A 45 -7.06 -14.26 -5.97
CA ALA A 45 -6.10 -13.89 -6.99
C ALA A 45 -6.13 -12.37 -7.25
N THR A 46 -7.31 -11.75 -7.15
CA THR A 46 -7.46 -10.28 -7.25
C THR A 46 -6.70 -9.57 -6.12
N GLY A 47 -6.84 -10.04 -4.87
CA GLY A 47 -6.10 -9.46 -3.74
C GLY A 47 -4.58 -9.58 -3.90
N VAL A 48 -4.11 -10.76 -4.32
CA VAL A 48 -2.67 -10.99 -4.57
C VAL A 48 -2.17 -10.18 -5.76
N ALA A 49 -2.97 -10.01 -6.81
CA ALA A 49 -2.60 -9.20 -7.97
C ALA A 49 -2.39 -7.72 -7.59
N VAL A 50 -3.28 -7.15 -6.78
CA VAL A 50 -3.12 -5.78 -6.25
C VAL A 50 -1.84 -5.69 -5.42
N TRP A 51 -1.59 -6.64 -4.52
CA TRP A 51 -0.38 -6.67 -3.70
C TRP A 51 0.92 -6.72 -4.54
N GLY A 52 0.91 -7.50 -5.63
CA GLY A 52 2.02 -7.57 -6.58
C GLY A 52 2.27 -6.26 -7.31
N VAL A 53 1.20 -5.62 -7.79
CA VAL A 53 1.29 -4.33 -8.51
C VAL A 53 1.74 -3.19 -7.58
N GLU A 54 1.22 -3.13 -6.36
CA GLU A 54 1.46 -2.00 -5.46
C GLU A 54 2.86 -2.02 -4.83
N SER A 55 3.36 -3.19 -4.44
CA SER A 55 4.62 -3.26 -3.68
C SER A 55 5.52 -4.41 -4.04
N ASP A 56 5.27 -5.10 -5.15
CA ASP A 56 5.99 -6.31 -5.53
C ASP A 56 6.01 -7.33 -4.37
N TYR A 57 4.83 -7.58 -3.81
CA TYR A 57 4.62 -8.45 -2.66
C TYR A 57 5.43 -8.02 -1.41
N GLY A 58 5.48 -6.71 -1.16
CA GLY A 58 6.17 -6.09 -0.03
C GLY A 58 7.67 -5.82 -0.24
N ARG A 59 8.26 -6.16 -1.39
CA ARG A 59 9.68 -5.88 -1.66
C ARG A 59 9.95 -4.40 -1.90
N ILE A 60 8.95 -3.66 -2.39
CA ILE A 60 9.05 -2.24 -2.74
C ILE A 60 7.93 -1.47 -2.05
N THR A 61 8.16 -1.03 -0.81
CA THR A 61 7.18 -0.24 -0.04
C THR A 61 7.43 1.28 -0.09
N GLY A 62 8.51 1.68 -0.76
CA GLY A 62 8.98 3.06 -0.81
C GLY A 62 10.14 3.34 0.15
N LYS A 63 10.98 4.33 -0.20
CA LYS A 63 12.25 4.62 0.48
C LYS A 63 12.29 6.01 1.13
N ARG A 64 11.23 6.80 0.99
CA ARG A 64 11.18 8.18 1.49
C ARG A 64 10.55 8.19 2.86
N PRO A 65 11.10 8.93 3.85
CA PRO A 65 10.44 9.09 5.14
C PRO A 65 9.04 9.68 4.95
N LEU A 66 8.02 8.98 5.44
CA LEU A 66 6.62 9.28 5.13
C LEU A 66 6.22 10.70 5.60
N LEU A 67 6.61 11.04 6.84
CA LEU A 67 6.36 12.36 7.43
C LEU A 67 7.04 13.48 6.62
N VAL A 68 8.22 13.23 6.04
CA VAL A 68 8.92 14.23 5.23
C VAL A 68 8.20 14.45 3.89
N SER A 69 7.78 13.38 3.23
CA SER A 69 7.00 13.46 1.99
C SER A 69 5.69 14.24 2.19
N LEU A 70 4.92 13.87 3.22
CA LEU A 70 3.62 14.48 3.50
C LEU A 70 3.73 15.93 3.98
N SER A 71 4.69 16.25 4.85
CA SER A 71 4.92 17.64 5.29
C SER A 71 5.38 18.54 4.14
N THR A 72 6.27 18.03 3.26
CA THR A 72 6.70 18.77 2.07
C THR A 72 5.52 19.10 1.16
N LEU A 73 4.67 18.11 0.86
CA LEU A 73 3.52 18.29 -0.03
C LEU A 73 2.37 19.08 0.62
N SER A 74 2.32 19.14 1.95
CA SER A 74 1.43 20.03 2.71
C SER A 74 1.84 21.50 2.60
N CYS A 75 3.14 21.77 2.47
CA CYS A 75 3.71 23.13 2.38
C CYS A 75 3.87 23.63 0.94
N TYR A 76 4.09 22.73 -0.03
CA TYR A 76 4.40 23.09 -1.41
C TYR A 76 3.64 22.21 -2.41
N GLY A 77 2.93 22.84 -3.36
CA GLY A 77 2.30 22.16 -4.50
C GLY A 77 0.84 22.54 -4.72
N ARG A 78 0.17 21.82 -5.62
CA ARG A 78 -1.22 22.13 -6.04
C ARG A 78 -2.30 21.51 -5.15
N ARG A 79 -1.94 20.53 -4.30
CA ARG A 79 -2.88 19.72 -3.50
C ARG A 79 -2.60 19.82 -1.99
N GLN A 80 -2.13 20.97 -1.52
CA GLN A 80 -1.70 21.15 -0.12
C GLN A 80 -2.76 20.73 0.90
N SER A 81 -4.01 21.15 0.73
CA SER A 81 -5.10 20.79 1.66
C SER A 81 -5.33 19.28 1.74
N PHE A 82 -5.21 18.56 0.63
CA PHE A 82 -5.29 17.09 0.63
C PHE A 82 -4.14 16.49 1.44
N PHE A 83 -2.90 16.91 1.18
CA PHE A 83 -1.73 16.37 1.88
C PHE A 83 -1.65 16.78 3.35
N GLN A 84 -2.20 17.93 3.74
CA GLN A 84 -2.38 18.29 5.15
C GLN A 84 -3.30 17.30 5.86
N GLY A 85 -4.39 16.87 5.20
CA GLY A 85 -5.26 15.82 5.71
C GLY A 85 -4.53 14.50 5.93
N GLU A 86 -3.74 14.07 4.92
CA GLU A 86 -2.94 12.85 5.01
C GLU A 86 -1.86 12.93 6.09
N PHE A 87 -1.18 14.08 6.21
CA PHE A 87 -0.18 14.30 7.26
C PHE A 87 -0.79 14.18 8.66
N ILE A 88 -1.94 14.84 8.90
CA ILE A 88 -2.65 14.74 10.17
C ILE A 88 -3.13 13.30 10.43
N ALA A 89 -3.61 12.60 9.41
CA ALA A 89 -3.98 11.19 9.54
C ALA A 89 -2.79 10.32 9.95
N THR A 90 -1.60 10.53 9.37
CA THR A 90 -0.38 9.82 9.78
C THR A 90 -0.02 10.09 11.24
N LEU A 91 -0.09 11.34 11.70
CA LEU A 91 0.20 11.68 13.10
C LEU A 91 -0.78 11.00 14.06
N LYS A 92 -2.06 10.91 13.70
CA LYS A 92 -3.07 10.20 14.49
C LYS A 92 -2.78 8.70 14.58
N LEU A 93 -2.46 8.06 13.46
CA LEU A 93 -2.09 6.64 13.43
C LEU A 93 -0.85 6.34 14.28
N LEU A 94 0.15 7.24 14.24
CA LEU A 94 1.33 7.15 15.11
C LEU A 94 0.98 7.30 16.59
N GLN A 95 0.10 8.24 16.91
CA GLN A 95 -0.36 8.48 18.28
C GLN A 95 -1.19 7.31 18.82
N GLN A 96 -1.99 6.67 17.98
CA GLN A 96 -2.86 5.54 18.34
C GLN A 96 -2.10 4.22 18.45
N GLY A 97 -0.92 4.12 17.82
CA GLY A 97 -0.08 2.93 17.84
C GLY A 97 -0.36 1.94 16.70
N ASP A 98 -1.26 2.29 15.78
CA ASP A 98 -1.52 1.55 14.54
C ASP A 98 -0.28 1.55 13.63
N ILE A 99 0.43 2.69 13.59
CA ILE A 99 1.79 2.76 13.05
C ILE A 99 2.73 3.00 14.22
N ARG A 100 3.67 2.08 14.49
CA ARG A 100 4.61 2.24 15.63
C ARG A 100 5.92 2.90 15.27
N ASP A 101 6.39 2.69 14.04
CA ASP A 101 7.67 3.23 13.61
C ASP A 101 7.49 4.64 13.04
N SER A 102 7.95 5.65 13.79
CA SER A 102 8.02 7.03 13.29
C SER A 102 8.98 7.21 12.10
N GLY A 103 9.88 6.24 11.88
CA GLY A 103 10.76 6.11 10.74
C GLY A 103 10.10 5.49 9.50
N ILE A 104 8.78 5.27 9.51
CA ILE A 104 8.06 4.64 8.41
C ILE A 104 8.35 5.31 7.06
N THR A 105 8.59 4.48 6.07
CA THR A 105 8.85 4.91 4.69
C THR A 105 7.64 4.69 3.79
N GLY A 106 7.61 5.46 2.70
CA GLY A 106 6.59 5.34 1.68
C GLY A 106 7.04 5.88 0.32
N SER A 107 6.07 5.98 -0.57
CA SER A 107 6.20 6.64 -1.86
C SER A 107 6.41 8.14 -1.68
N TRP A 108 6.82 8.82 -2.74
CA TRP A 108 7.01 10.27 -2.71
C TRP A 108 5.72 11.03 -2.35
N ALA A 109 4.56 10.47 -2.70
CA ALA A 109 3.24 11.04 -2.46
C ALA A 109 2.61 10.59 -1.15
N GLY A 110 3.27 9.73 -0.36
CA GLY A 110 2.80 9.31 0.96
C GLY A 110 1.91 8.06 0.99
N ALA A 111 1.87 7.29 -0.10
CA ALA A 111 1.42 5.90 -0.03
C ALA A 111 2.47 5.06 0.72
N PHE A 112 2.07 4.13 1.59
CA PHE A 112 3.03 3.40 2.43
C PHE A 112 2.68 1.91 2.61
N GLY A 113 3.66 1.16 3.12
CA GLY A 113 3.49 -0.26 3.43
C GLY A 113 3.25 -1.13 2.19
N GLN A 114 2.71 -2.32 2.41
CA GLN A 114 2.52 -3.30 1.34
C GLN A 114 1.32 -2.99 0.44
N THR A 115 0.33 -2.26 0.97
CA THR A 115 -0.90 -1.91 0.24
C THR A 115 -0.79 -0.60 -0.52
N GLN A 116 0.27 0.18 -0.28
CA GLN A 116 0.42 1.55 -0.80
C GLN A 116 -0.82 2.42 -0.49
N PHE A 117 -1.48 2.18 0.64
CA PHE A 117 -2.56 3.05 1.08
C PHE A 117 -2.03 4.43 1.45
N MET A 118 -2.86 5.42 1.17
CA MET A 118 -2.74 6.73 1.82
C MET A 118 -3.11 6.60 3.31
N PRO A 119 -2.52 7.41 4.21
CA PRO A 119 -2.82 7.41 5.64
C PRO A 119 -4.31 7.45 5.97
N SER A 120 -5.07 8.30 5.30
CA SER A 120 -6.53 8.41 5.51
C SER A 120 -7.28 7.14 5.09
N THR A 121 -6.82 6.46 4.04
CA THR A 121 -7.36 5.17 3.62
C THR A 121 -7.06 4.11 4.67
N TYR A 122 -5.80 4.01 5.12
CA TYR A 122 -5.42 3.07 6.16
C TYR A 122 -6.28 3.27 7.42
N ALA A 123 -6.41 4.50 7.92
CA ALA A 123 -7.23 4.82 9.09
C ALA A 123 -8.72 4.44 8.95
N ARG A 124 -9.22 4.32 7.72
CA ARG A 124 -10.64 4.05 7.45
C ARG A 124 -10.93 2.56 7.24
N ILE A 125 -10.01 1.81 6.66
CA ILE A 125 -10.28 0.44 6.17
C ILE A 125 -9.19 -0.59 6.49
N ALA A 126 -8.07 -0.22 7.11
CA ALA A 126 -7.13 -1.24 7.58
C ALA A 126 -7.77 -2.04 8.72
N GLU A 127 -7.49 -3.34 8.75
CA GLU A 127 -7.96 -4.25 9.80
C GLU A 127 -6.78 -5.05 10.34
N ASP A 128 -6.71 -5.17 11.66
CA ASP A 128 -5.96 -6.20 12.36
C ASP A 128 -6.65 -7.55 12.08
N PHE A 129 -6.10 -8.30 11.13
CA PHE A 129 -6.73 -9.52 10.64
C PHE A 129 -6.36 -10.77 11.46
N ASP A 130 -5.22 -10.76 12.15
CA ASP A 130 -4.77 -11.88 12.98
C ASP A 130 -5.10 -11.72 14.48
N GLY A 131 -5.53 -10.51 14.88
CA GLY A 131 -6.06 -10.20 16.20
C GLY A 131 -4.97 -9.98 17.25
N ASP A 132 -3.75 -9.65 16.86
CA ASP A 132 -2.63 -9.41 17.78
C ASP A 132 -2.64 -7.98 18.39
N GLY A 133 -3.60 -7.16 17.97
CA GLY A 133 -3.81 -5.79 18.41
C GLY A 133 -3.25 -4.74 17.45
N HIS A 134 -2.71 -5.16 16.29
CA HIS A 134 -1.83 -4.34 15.44
C HIS A 134 -1.97 -4.55 13.93
#